data_AF-W7XEY9-F1
#
_entry.id   AF-W7XEY9-F1
#
_cell.length_a   1.000
_cell.length_b   1.000
_cell.length_c   1.000
_cell.angle_alpha   90.00
_cell.angle_beta   90.00
_cell.angle_gamma   90.00
#
_symmetry.space_group_name_H-M   'P 1'
#
loop_
_entity.id
_entity.type
_entity.pdbx_description
1 polymer ?
#
loop_
_entity_poly.entity_id
_entity_poly.type
_entity_poly.pdbx_seq_one_letter_code
_entity_poly.pdbx_strand_id
1 'polypeptide(L)'
;MQFRKLGFQVLRYMGGKQSFPKSKNIAKEIKVYGTNTCPYCASAKSMFENMGAKYEFINTDDNPQKRDELSQKYDWDTIPMIFVDGKFYGGYTDTKEKILSGQLKI
;
A
#
# COMPACT_ATOMS: atom_id res chain seq x y z
N MET A 1 -18.03 35.75 32.00
CA MET A 1 -18.10 36.94 31.14
C MET A 1 -16.72 37.19 30.57
N GLN A 2 -16.63 37.46 29.26
CA GLN A 2 -15.45 37.79 28.45
C GLN A 2 -14.49 36.63 28.11
N PHE A 3 -14.46 36.10 26.89
CA PHE A 3 -14.15 36.66 25.55
C PHE A 3 -12.65 36.63 25.18
N ARG A 4 -12.40 35.89 24.08
CA ARG A 4 -11.54 36.24 22.92
C ARG A 4 -10.03 36.16 23.07
N LYS A 5 -9.44 35.35 22.19
CA LYS A 5 -8.59 35.78 21.04
C LYS A 5 -8.40 34.54 20.12
N LEU A 6 -8.90 34.56 18.89
CA LEU A 6 -8.29 35.11 17.66
C LEU A 6 -7.00 34.38 17.20
N GLY A 7 -6.96 34.01 15.91
CA GLY A 7 -5.73 33.73 15.14
C GLY A 7 -5.59 32.26 14.73
N PHE A 8 -6.18 31.76 13.64
CA PHE A 8 -5.77 31.91 12.23
C PHE A 8 -4.42 31.24 11.90
N GLN A 9 -4.46 29.99 11.37
CA GLN A 9 -3.46 29.52 10.39
C GLN A 9 -4.07 28.37 9.54
N VAL A 10 -4.66 28.70 8.40
CA VAL A 10 -4.19 28.42 7.03
C VAL A 10 -4.14 26.92 6.64
N LEU A 11 -5.09 26.55 5.78
CA LEU A 11 -5.02 25.65 4.62
C LEU A 11 -3.74 24.79 4.43
N ARG A 12 -3.91 23.46 4.34
CA ARG A 12 -3.40 22.66 3.21
C ARG A 12 -4.07 21.28 3.13
N TYR A 13 -4.37 20.92 1.90
CA TYR A 13 -5.02 19.73 1.40
C TYR A 13 -4.34 18.41 1.81
N MET A 14 -5.18 17.36 1.86
CA MET A 14 -4.97 15.99 1.37
C MET A 14 -3.90 15.09 1.99
N GLY A 15 -4.36 13.97 2.54
CA GLY A 15 -3.53 12.81 2.89
C GLY A 15 -4.05 12.10 4.13
N GLY A 16 -5.23 11.47 4.02
CA GLY A 16 -5.95 10.86 5.12
C GLY A 16 -5.11 9.88 5.97
N LYS A 17 -5.04 10.20 7.26
CA LYS A 17 -5.06 9.31 8.42
C LYS A 17 -4.46 7.91 8.22
N GLN A 18 -3.17 7.83 8.49
CA GLN A 18 -2.54 6.63 9.02
C GLN A 18 -3.19 6.29 10.38
N SER A 19 -4.06 5.28 10.37
CA SER A 19 -4.41 4.49 11.56
C SER A 19 -5.28 3.32 11.10
N PHE A 20 -4.67 2.14 10.94
CA PHE A 20 -5.35 0.86 10.84
C PHE A 20 -5.44 0.23 12.23
N PRO A 21 -6.56 0.35 12.97
CA PRO A 21 -6.78 -0.43 14.17
C PRO A 21 -7.09 -1.88 13.79
N LYS A 22 -6.12 -2.73 14.10
CA LYS A 22 -6.13 -4.19 14.32
C LYS A 22 -7.54 -4.73 14.65
N SER A 23 -8.16 -5.45 13.73
CA SER A 23 -9.35 -6.26 14.03
C SER A 23 -9.17 -7.71 13.60
N LYS A 24 -9.36 -8.57 14.59
CA LYS A 24 -9.19 -10.02 14.60
C LYS A 24 -10.41 -10.64 13.93
N ASN A 25 -10.31 -11.04 12.66
CA ASN A 25 -11.00 -12.16 12.01
C ASN A 25 -10.68 -12.16 10.49
N ILE A 26 -9.77 -13.05 10.08
CA ILE A 26 -9.44 -13.53 8.71
C ILE A 26 -9.83 -12.59 7.56
N ALA A 27 -9.24 -11.39 7.53
CA ALA A 27 -9.24 -10.53 6.35
C ALA A 27 -7.83 -10.61 5.76
N LYS A 28 -7.72 -10.97 4.47
CA LYS A 28 -6.41 -11.07 3.82
C LYS A 28 -5.73 -9.71 3.86
N GLU A 29 -4.60 -9.62 4.56
CA GLU A 29 -3.87 -8.35 4.67
C GLU A 29 -3.05 -8.14 3.41
N ILE A 30 -3.49 -7.25 2.52
CA ILE A 30 -2.77 -6.93 1.28
C ILE A 30 -1.92 -5.70 1.51
N LYS A 31 -0.61 -5.82 1.28
CA LYS A 31 0.35 -4.72 1.35
C LYS A 31 1.05 -4.57 0.01
N VAL A 32 1.05 -3.36 -0.53
CA VAL A 32 1.66 -3.02 -1.82
C VAL A 32 2.76 -2.01 -1.55
N TYR A 33 4.01 -2.42 -1.74
CA TYR A 33 5.16 -1.52 -1.65
C TYR A 33 5.53 -1.01 -3.03
N GLY A 34 5.75 0.29 -3.14
CA GLY A 34 6.19 0.90 -4.38
C GLY A 34 6.24 2.40 -4.27
N THR A 35 6.31 3.08 -5.41
CA THR A 35 6.33 4.55 -5.48
C THR A 35 5.06 5.06 -6.14
N ASN A 36 4.63 6.27 -5.75
CA ASN A 36 3.47 6.92 -6.36
C ASN A 36 3.70 7.35 -7.81
N THR A 37 4.97 7.51 -8.20
CA THR A 37 5.41 7.88 -9.56
C THR A 37 5.45 6.70 -10.53
N CYS A 38 5.33 5.46 -10.04
CA CYS A 38 5.43 4.27 -10.86
C CYS A 38 4.06 3.88 -11.49
N PRO A 39 3.97 3.78 -12.83
CA PRO A 39 2.71 3.44 -13.51
C PRO A 39 2.22 2.01 -13.21
N TYR A 40 3.15 1.08 -12.95
CA TYR A 40 2.81 -0.30 -12.56
C TYR A 40 2.22 -0.37 -11.15
N CYS A 41 2.66 0.49 -10.23
CA CYS A 41 2.10 0.59 -8.89
C CYS A 41 0.64 1.08 -8.94
N ALA A 42 0.35 2.08 -9.79
CA ALA A 42 -1.02 2.55 -10.00
C ALA A 42 -1.92 1.45 -10.57
N SER A 43 -1.41 0.68 -11.55
CA SER A 43 -2.14 -0.45 -12.14
C SER A 43 -2.45 -1.55 -11.10
N ALA A 44 -1.50 -1.85 -10.21
CA ALA A 44 -1.72 -2.80 -9.11
C ALA A 44 -2.81 -2.32 -8.14
N LYS A 45 -2.79 -1.03 -7.75
CA LYS A 45 -3.85 -0.41 -6.93
C LYS A 45 -5.22 -0.59 -7.57
N SER A 46 -5.36 -0.18 -8.83
CA SER A 46 -6.63 -0.29 -9.55
C SER A 46 -7.09 -1.74 -9.67
N MET A 47 -6.18 -2.72 -9.83
CA MET A 47 -6.56 -4.14 -9.83
C MET A 47 -7.24 -4.56 -8.52
N PHE A 48 -6.67 -4.19 -7.37
CA PHE A 48 -7.29 -4.48 -6.07
C PHE A 48 -8.58 -3.70 -5.82
N GLU A 49 -8.64 -2.44 -6.26
CA GLU A 49 -9.86 -1.62 -6.18
C GLU A 49 -11.01 -2.23 -7.00
N ASN A 50 -10.74 -2.68 -8.23
CA ASN A 50 -11.72 -3.35 -9.08
C ASN A 50 -12.21 -4.67 -8.47
N MET A 51 -11.38 -5.35 -7.67
CA MET A 51 -11.75 -6.56 -6.94
C MET A 51 -12.51 -6.26 -5.64
N GLY A 52 -12.63 -4.99 -5.23
CA GLY A 52 -13.21 -4.60 -3.95
C GLY A 52 -12.36 -5.01 -2.74
N ALA A 53 -11.08 -5.29 -2.97
CA ALA A 53 -10.16 -5.77 -1.95
C ALA A 53 -9.56 -4.59 -1.16
N LYS A 54 -9.46 -4.75 0.17
CA LYS A 54 -8.77 -3.78 1.01
C LYS A 54 -7.26 -4.01 0.93
N TYR A 55 -6.52 -3.00 0.51
CA TYR A 55 -5.06 -3.03 0.47
C TYR A 55 -4.46 -1.81 1.16
N GLU A 56 -3.26 -1.99 1.69
CA GLU A 56 -2.41 -0.96 2.26
C GLU A 56 -1.29 -0.65 1.26
N PHE A 57 -1.15 0.60 0.86
CA PHE A 57 -0.05 1.03 0.00
C PHE A 57 1.05 1.69 0.83
N ILE A 58 2.25 1.13 0.80
CA ILE A 58 3.43 1.68 1.46
C ILE A 58 4.30 2.37 0.41
N ASN A 59 4.37 3.70 0.48
CA ASN A 59 5.27 4.48 -0.36
C ASN A 59 6.73 4.29 0.12
N THR A 60 7.61 3.86 -0.78
CA THR A 60 9.05 3.74 -0.51
C THR A 60 9.88 4.90 -1.06
N ASP A 61 9.24 5.89 -1.68
CA ASP A 61 9.92 7.08 -2.26
C ASP A 61 10.67 7.87 -1.16
N ASP A 62 10.01 8.07 -0.01
CA ASP A 62 10.56 8.80 1.14
C ASP A 62 11.47 7.94 2.05
N ASN A 63 11.59 6.64 1.77
CA ASN A 63 12.34 5.71 2.62
C ASN A 63 13.12 4.68 1.77
N PRO A 64 14.28 5.09 1.21
CA PRO A 64 15.12 4.20 0.41
C PRO A 64 15.62 3.01 1.24
N GLN A 65 15.90 3.19 2.53
CA GLN A 65 16.33 2.10 3.42
C GLN A 65 15.32 0.95 3.47
N LYS A 66 14.01 1.25 3.52
CA LYS A 66 12.99 0.20 3.46
C LYS A 66 12.99 -0.54 2.13
N ARG A 67 13.27 0.15 1.02
CA ARG A 67 13.40 -0.50 -0.28
C ARG A 67 14.59 -1.44 -0.27
N ASP A 68 15.76 -0.98 0.16
CA ASP A 68 16.97 -1.80 0.26
C ASP A 68 16.77 -3.02 1.17
N GLU A 69 16.15 -2.83 2.35
CA GLU A 69 15.81 -3.92 3.27
C GLU A 69 14.89 -4.96 2.62
N LEU A 70 13.85 -4.53 1.92
CA LEU A 70 12.93 -5.45 1.23
C LEU A 70 13.62 -6.15 0.06
N SER A 71 14.43 -5.43 -0.71
CA SER A 71 15.16 -5.99 -1.83
C SER A 71 16.18 -7.03 -1.39
N GLN A 72 16.91 -6.79 -0.30
CA GLN A 72 17.80 -7.77 0.30
C GLN A 72 17.05 -8.94 0.95
N LYS A 73 15.92 -8.67 1.61
CA LYS A 73 15.15 -9.70 2.33
C LYS A 73 14.44 -10.67 1.41
N TYR A 74 13.96 -10.20 0.27
CA TYR A 74 13.20 -11.00 -0.71
C TYR A 74 13.99 -11.30 -1.98
N ASP A 75 15.26 -10.89 -2.04
CA ASP A 75 16.14 -10.99 -3.21
C ASP A 75 15.45 -10.44 -4.49
N TRP A 76 14.80 -9.28 -4.34
CA TRP A 76 13.90 -8.73 -5.35
C TRP A 76 14.07 -7.22 -5.50
N ASP A 77 14.52 -6.72 -6.66
CA ASP A 77 14.73 -5.28 -6.85
C ASP A 77 13.52 -4.55 -7.49
N THR A 78 12.52 -5.31 -7.98
CA THR A 78 11.46 -4.75 -8.82
C THR A 78 10.24 -4.31 -8.01
N ILE A 79 9.80 -3.07 -8.22
CA ILE A 79 8.50 -2.55 -7.73
C ILE A 79 7.43 -2.66 -8.82
N PRO A 80 6.13 -2.80 -8.48
CA PRO A 80 5.57 -2.93 -7.12
C PRO A 80 5.86 -4.29 -6.50
N MET A 81 6.10 -4.34 -5.18
CA MET A 81 6.15 -5.60 -4.42
C MET A 81 4.82 -5.81 -3.70
N ILE A 82 4.16 -6.93 -3.98
CA ILE A 82 2.84 -7.24 -3.42
C ILE A 82 2.98 -8.35 -2.38
N PHE A 83 2.40 -8.09 -1.22
CA PHE A 83 2.29 -9.01 -0.11
C PHE A 83 0.83 -9.26 0.20
N VAL A 84 0.48 -10.52 0.43
CA VAL A 84 -0.86 -10.90 0.90
C VAL A 84 -0.68 -11.83 2.09
N ASP A 85 -1.29 -11.49 3.22
CA ASP A 85 -1.16 -12.22 4.49
C ASP A 85 0.31 -12.38 4.93
N GLY A 86 1.13 -11.35 4.69
CA GLY A 86 2.57 -11.36 5.00
C GLY A 86 3.42 -12.24 4.08
N LYS A 87 2.83 -12.89 3.08
CA LYS A 87 3.55 -13.65 2.06
C LYS A 87 3.81 -12.79 0.83
N PHE A 88 5.03 -12.86 0.29
CA PHE A 88 5.40 -12.18 -0.95
C PHE A 88 4.83 -12.93 -2.16
N TYR A 89 4.12 -12.21 -3.03
CA TYR A 89 3.52 -12.76 -4.25
C TYR A 89 4.19 -12.27 -5.54
N GLY A 90 5.15 -11.35 -5.44
CA GLY A 90 5.91 -10.84 -6.58
C GLY A 90 5.47 -9.45 -7.02
N GLY A 91 5.63 -9.22 -8.33
CA GLY A 91 5.24 -7.99 -9.01
C GLY A 91 3.75 -7.87 -9.27
N TYR A 92 3.37 -6.81 -10.00
CA TYR A 92 2.03 -6.68 -10.58
C TYR A 92 1.70 -7.87 -11.50
N THR A 93 2.62 -8.25 -12.39
CA THR A 93 2.43 -9.34 -13.35
C THR A 93 2.27 -10.69 -12.65
N ASP A 94 3.17 -11.02 -11.72
CA ASP A 94 3.11 -12.28 -10.96
C ASP A 94 1.81 -12.40 -10.16
N THR A 95 1.43 -11.31 -9.48
CA THR A 95 0.20 -11.28 -8.69
C THR A 95 -1.02 -11.43 -9.59
N LYS A 96 -1.07 -10.72 -10.71
CA LYS A 96 -2.16 -10.81 -11.68
C LYS A 96 -2.29 -12.24 -12.23
N GLU A 97 -1.19 -12.87 -12.61
CA GLU A 97 -1.18 -14.26 -13.08
C GLU A 97 -1.70 -15.22 -12.00
N LYS A 98 -1.32 -15.03 -10.74
CA LYS A 98 -1.79 -15.84 -9.62
C LYS A 98 -3.28 -15.68 -9.34
N ILE A 99 -3.81 -14.48 -9.54
CA ILE A 99 -5.26 -14.25 -9.43
C ILE A 99 -6.01 -14.92 -10.59
N LEU A 100 -5.51 -14.76 -11.82
CA LEU A 100 -6.11 -15.38 -13.01
C LEU A 100 -6.07 -16.91 -12.97
N SER A 101 -4.96 -17.49 -12.47
CA SER A 101 -4.83 -18.94 -12.27
C SER A 101 -5.61 -19.47 -11.06
N GLY A 102 -6.25 -18.60 -10.28
CA GLY A 102 -7.01 -18.97 -9.08
C GLY A 102 -6.14 -19.37 -7.88
N GLN A 103 -4.81 -19.25 -7.97
CA GLN A 103 -3.86 -19.50 -6.88
C GLN A 103 -3.97 -18.46 -5.77
N LEU A 104 -4.36 -17.22 -6.11
CA LEU A 104 -4.56 -16.13 -5.19
C LEU A 104 -6.00 -15.61 -5.30
N LYS A 105 -6.82 -15.90 -4.29
CA LYS A 105 -8.17 -15.35 -4.14
C LYS A 105 -8.15 -14.16 -3.21
N ILE A 106 -8.75 -13.05 -3.61
CA ILE A 106 -8.76 -11.79 -2.88
C ILE A 106 -10.22 -11.39 -2.65
#